data_AF-F3ZWX9-F1
#
_entry.id   AF-F3ZWX9-F1
#
_cell.length_a   1.000
_cell.length_b   1.000
_cell.length_c   1.000
_cell.angle_alpha   90.00
_cell.angle_beta   90.00
_cell.angle_gamma   90.00
#
_symmetry.space_group_name_H-M   'P 1'
#
loop_
_entity.id
_entity.type
_entity.pdbx_description
1 polymer ?
#
loop_
_entity_poly.entity_id
_entity_poly.type
_entity_poly.pdbx_seq_one_letter_code
_entity_poly.pdbx_strand_id
1 'polypeptide(L)'
;MRTFNIPFEVQEEDKIFGGYLSIRQVLYLFIAALGIRLFWVPVPFVLRIAGFVAVAGIMLAFAFLKVNGVQFDLYTLTWAKFHLRNKRYFFGEEKS
;
A
#
# COMPACT_ATOMS: atom_id res chain seq x y z
N MET A 1 29.06 -12.93 32.20
CA MET A 1 28.83 -12.62 30.77
C MET A 1 28.57 -11.13 30.66
N ARG A 2 29.21 -10.42 29.72
CA ARG A 2 28.93 -9.00 29.44
C ARG A 2 27.81 -8.94 28.40
N THR A 3 26.68 -8.34 28.76
CA THR A 3 25.55 -8.13 27.84
C THR A 3 25.64 -6.72 27.28
N PHE A 4 25.71 -6.59 25.95
CA PHE A 4 25.65 -5.30 25.26
C PHE A 4 24.25 -5.17 24.63
N ASN A 5 23.55 -4.09 24.97
CA ASN A 5 22.28 -3.77 24.31
C ASN A 5 22.59 -3.14 22.95
N ILE A 6 22.40 -3.93 21.90
CA ILE A 6 22.46 -3.44 20.53
C ILE A 6 21.08 -2.82 20.22
N PRO A 7 21.01 -1.57 19.75
CA PRO A 7 19.73 -1.00 19.31
C PRO A 7 19.25 -1.80 18.11
N PHE A 8 18.19 -2.58 18.31
CA PHE A 8 17.52 -3.29 17.23
C PHE A 8 16.44 -2.38 16.65
N GLU A 9 16.63 -1.93 15.42
CA GLU A 9 15.64 -1.15 14.70
C GLU A 9 14.62 -2.12 14.08
N VAL A 10 13.47 -2.27 14.72
CA VAL A 10 12.35 -3.02 14.14
C VAL A 10 11.75 -2.17 13.02
N GLN A 11 12.15 -2.44 11.77
CA GLN A 11 11.59 -1.76 10.60
C GLN A 11 10.29 -2.41 10.09
N GLU A 12 9.88 -3.53 10.68
CA GLU A 12 8.64 -4.20 10.32
C GLU A 12 7.45 -3.63 11.11
N GLU A 13 6.30 -3.61 10.45
CA GLU A 13 5.06 -3.15 11.08
C GLU A 13 4.53 -4.19 12.08
N ASP A 14 4.13 -3.72 13.26
CA ASP A 14 3.57 -4.56 14.29
C ASP A 14 2.26 -5.23 13.85
N LYS A 15 2.24 -6.55 13.94
CA LYS A 15 1.07 -7.36 13.62
C LYS A 15 0.21 -7.51 14.87
N ILE A 16 -0.88 -6.76 14.92
CA ILE A 16 -1.73 -6.64 16.13
C ILE A 16 -2.77 -7.76 16.20
N PHE A 17 -3.33 -8.16 15.07
CA PHE A 17 -4.37 -9.20 15.05
C PHE A 17 -3.75 -10.58 14.97
N GLY A 18 -3.65 -11.23 16.13
CA GLY A 18 -3.14 -12.60 16.27
C GLY A 18 -1.68 -12.80 15.83
N GLY A 19 -0.92 -11.72 15.67
CA GLY A 19 0.45 -11.78 15.15
C GLY A 19 0.57 -11.98 13.64
N TYR A 20 -0.55 -11.98 12.89
CA TYR A 20 -0.55 -12.22 11.44
C TYR A 20 -0.88 -10.97 10.63
N LEU A 21 -1.84 -10.16 11.10
CA LEU A 21 -2.31 -8.99 10.36
C LEU A 21 -1.92 -7.69 11.05
N SER A 22 -1.40 -6.76 10.26
CA SER A 22 -1.18 -5.38 10.67
C SER A 22 -2.48 -4.57 10.61
N ILE A 23 -2.52 -3.44 11.34
CA ILE A 23 -3.66 -2.50 11.30
C ILE A 23 -3.96 -2.06 9.86
N ARG A 24 -2.94 -1.79 9.05
CA ARG A 24 -3.12 -1.33 7.66
C ARG A 24 -3.80 -2.38 6.80
N GLN A 25 -3.37 -3.63 6.93
CA GLN A 25 -3.96 -4.74 6.19
C GLN A 25 -5.44 -4.90 6.55
N VAL A 26 -5.77 -4.77 7.84
CA VAL A 26 -7.16 -4.78 8.32
C VAL A 26 -7.97 -3.63 7.74
N LEU A 27 -7.40 -2.42 7.66
CA LEU A 27 -8.08 -1.27 7.05
C LEU A 27 -8.39 -1.51 5.57
N TYR A 28 -7.44 -2.01 4.78
CA TYR A 28 -7.66 -2.31 3.37
C TYR A 28 -8.69 -3.44 3.18
N LEU A 29 -8.66 -4.47 4.02
CA LEU A 29 -9.66 -5.54 4.02
C LEU A 29 -11.05 -5.03 4.38
N PHE A 30 -11.16 -4.13 5.35
CA PHE A 30 -12.42 -3.50 5.72
C PHE A 30 -12.99 -2.68 4.55
N ILE A 31 -12.15 -1.90 3.85
CA ILE A 31 -12.56 -1.15 2.65
C ILE A 31 -12.99 -2.10 1.52
N ALA A 32 -12.27 -3.21 1.32
CA ALA A 32 -12.66 -4.23 0.35
C ALA A 32 -14.04 -4.82 0.66
N ALA A 33 -14.35 -5.08 1.94
CA ALA A 33 -15.66 -5.56 2.39
C ALA A 33 -16.77 -4.52 2.14
N LEU A 34 -16.49 -3.22 2.35
CA LEU A 34 -17.43 -2.15 1.98
C LEU A 34 -17.72 -2.09 0.46
N GLY A 35 -16.81 -2.63 -0.35
CA GLY A 35 -16.98 -2.79 -1.81
C GLY A 35 -18.20 -3.64 -2.20
N ILE A 36 -18.75 -4.45 -1.29
CA ILE A 36 -20.03 -5.17 -1.49
C ILE A 36 -21.17 -4.21 -1.82
N ARG A 37 -21.07 -2.93 -1.41
CA ARG A 37 -22.06 -1.90 -1.75
C ARG A 37 -22.29 -1.75 -3.27
N LEU A 38 -21.29 -2.10 -4.09
CA LEU A 38 -21.37 -2.03 -5.55
C LEU A 38 -22.50 -2.91 -6.14
N PHE A 39 -22.93 -3.96 -5.43
CA PHE A 39 -24.01 -4.84 -5.86
C PHE A 39 -25.41 -4.18 -5.81
N TRP A 40 -25.59 -3.11 -5.03
CA TRP A 40 -26.84 -2.34 -4.95
C TRP A 40 -27.04 -1.34 -6.09
N VAL A 41 -26.03 -1.09 -6.93
CA VAL A 41 -26.12 -0.14 -8.03
C VAL A 41 -26.91 -0.77 -9.19
N PRO A 42 -27.87 -0.05 -9.83
CA PRO A 42 -28.70 -0.57 -10.92
C PRO A 42 -27.94 -0.61 -12.27
N VAL A 43 -26.81 -1.32 -12.31
CA VAL A 43 -25.92 -1.54 -13.48
C VAL A 43 -26.03 -3.02 -13.91
N PRO A 44 -25.71 -3.44 -15.15
CA PRO A 44 -25.72 -4.87 -15.50
C PRO A 44 -24.80 -5.71 -14.60
N PHE A 45 -25.23 -6.94 -14.31
CA PHE A 45 -24.58 -7.85 -13.35
C PHE A 45 -23.10 -8.11 -13.65
N VAL A 46 -22.75 -8.27 -14.93
CA VAL A 46 -21.36 -8.47 -15.37
C VAL A 46 -20.46 -7.29 -14.97
N LEU A 47 -20.93 -6.05 -15.18
CA LEU A 47 -20.17 -4.86 -14.78
C LEU A 47 -20.07 -4.72 -13.26
N ARG A 48 -21.08 -5.17 -12.49
CA ARG A 48 -21.00 -5.18 -11.02
C ARG A 48 -19.90 -6.11 -10.54
N ILE A 49 -19.85 -7.35 -11.06
CA ILE A 49 -18.81 -8.32 -10.70
C ILE A 49 -17.45 -7.81 -11.13
N ALA A 50 -17.31 -7.34 -12.37
CA ALA A 50 -16.04 -6.83 -12.87
C ALA A 50 -15.52 -5.67 -12.01
N GLY A 51 -16.38 -4.72 -11.65
CA GLY A 51 -16.04 -3.62 -10.76
C GLY A 51 -15.66 -4.08 -9.35
N PHE A 52 -16.40 -5.04 -8.78
CA PHE A 52 -16.11 -5.59 -7.46
C PHE A 52 -14.76 -6.32 -7.44
N VAL A 53 -14.48 -7.17 -8.43
CA VAL A 53 -13.22 -7.90 -8.56
C VAL A 53 -12.06 -6.93 -8.75
N ALA A 54 -12.23 -5.89 -9.57
CA ALA A 54 -11.20 -4.88 -9.76
C ALA A 54 -10.87 -4.14 -8.45
N VAL A 55 -11.90 -3.65 -7.73
CA VAL A 55 -11.70 -2.93 -6.47
C VAL A 55 -11.11 -3.84 -5.39
N ALA A 56 -11.67 -5.05 -5.21
CA ALA A 56 -11.17 -6.01 -4.23
C ALA A 56 -9.73 -6.44 -4.54
N GLY A 57 -9.41 -6.68 -5.81
CA GLY A 57 -8.06 -7.04 -6.24
C GLY A 57 -7.03 -5.97 -5.92
N ILE A 58 -7.35 -4.69 -6.16
CA ILE A 58 -6.47 -3.57 -5.82
C ILE A 58 -6.27 -3.46 -4.30
N MET A 59 -7.34 -3.57 -3.51
CA MET A 59 -7.25 -3.50 -2.05
C MET A 59 -6.45 -4.65 -1.45
N LEU A 60 -6.61 -5.87 -1.99
CA LEU A 60 -5.80 -7.02 -1.60
C LEU A 60 -4.33 -6.86 -1.97
N ALA A 61 -4.04 -6.28 -3.15
CA ALA A 61 -2.68 -5.95 -3.53
C ALA A 61 -2.06 -4.94 -2.56
N PHE A 62 -2.79 -3.89 -2.15
CA PHE A 62 -2.29 -2.96 -1.13
C PHE A 62 -2.11 -3.60 0.24
N ALA A 63 -2.94 -4.58 0.61
CA ALA A 63 -2.83 -5.26 1.90
C ALA A 63 -1.63 -6.23 1.96
N PHE A 64 -1.37 -7.01 0.92
CA PHE A 64 -0.45 -8.16 1.01
C PHE A 64 0.74 -8.14 0.06
N LEU A 65 0.67 -7.38 -1.04
CA LEU A 65 1.76 -7.36 -2.01
C LEU A 65 2.95 -6.57 -1.45
N LYS A 66 4.12 -7.19 -1.48
CA LYS A 66 5.40 -6.51 -1.24
C LYS A 66 6.23 -6.60 -2.52
N VAL A 67 6.76 -5.47 -2.96
CA VAL A 67 7.63 -5.36 -4.14
C VAL A 67 9.00 -4.91 -3.66
N ASN A 68 10.03 -5.72 -3.91
CA ASN A 68 11.41 -5.44 -3.48
C ASN A 68 11.56 -5.15 -1.97
N GLY A 69 10.81 -5.88 -1.13
CA GLY A 69 10.81 -5.69 0.33
C GLY A 69 10.00 -4.50 0.82
N VAL A 70 9.53 -3.62 -0.08
CA VAL A 70 8.67 -2.48 0.25
C VAL A 70 7.20 -2.86 0.06
N GLN A 71 6.34 -2.37 0.93
CA GLN A 71 4.89 -2.58 0.83
C GLN A 71 4.34 -1.86 -0.42
N PHE A 72 3.38 -2.49 -1.11
CA PHE A 72 2.91 -2.01 -2.41
C PHE A 72 2.21 -0.64 -2.34
N ASP A 73 1.55 -0.31 -1.22
CA ASP A 73 0.97 1.01 -0.98
C ASP A 73 2.04 2.11 -0.95
N LEU A 74 3.13 1.92 -0.20
CA LEU A 74 4.24 2.87 -0.16
C LEU A 74 4.97 2.94 -1.51
N TYR A 75 5.13 1.81 -2.18
CA TYR A 75 5.72 1.74 -3.52
C TYR A 75 4.91 2.57 -4.54
N THR A 76 3.58 2.42 -4.56
CA THR A 76 2.72 3.17 -5.49
C THR A 76 2.70 4.67 -5.17
N LEU A 77 2.71 5.06 -3.89
CA LEU A 77 2.81 6.47 -3.49
C LEU A 77 4.15 7.11 -3.91
N THR A 78 5.26 6.42 -3.70
CA THR A 78 6.59 6.93 -4.09
C THR A 78 6.74 7.01 -5.60
N TRP A 79 6.23 6.01 -6.32
CA TRP A 79 6.17 6.02 -7.79
C TRP A 79 5.30 7.17 -8.32
N ALA A 80 4.12 7.38 -7.74
CA ALA A 80 3.23 8.49 -8.11
C ALA A 80 3.89 9.84 -7.81
N LYS A 81 4.50 10.00 -6.63
CA LYS A 81 5.25 11.20 -6.24
C LYS A 81 6.41 11.47 -7.19
N PHE A 82 7.11 10.44 -7.65
CA PHE A 82 8.21 10.58 -8.61
C PHE A 82 7.74 11.11 -9.96
N HIS A 83 6.59 10.66 -10.44
CA HIS A 83 6.02 11.12 -11.71
C HIS A 83 5.43 12.53 -11.60
N LEU A 84 4.81 12.87 -10.47
CA LEU A 84 4.20 14.18 -10.22
C LEU A 84 5.20 15.25 -9.78
N ARG A 85 6.43 14.87 -9.41
CA ARG A 85 7.45 15.82 -9.01
C ARG A 85 7.90 16.64 -10.21
N ASN A 86 7.79 17.96 -10.11
CA ASN A 86 8.49 18.88 -11.03
C ASN A 86 9.99 18.62 -10.98
N LYS A 87 10.53 18.03 -12.04
CA LYS A 87 11.94 17.70 -12.16
C LYS A 87 12.68 19.00 -12.52
N ARG A 88 13.11 19.74 -11.50
CA ARG A 88 14.08 20.82 -11.69
C ARG A 88 15.44 20.19 -11.93
N TYR A 89 15.79 20.04 -13.20
CA TYR A 89 17.11 19.63 -13.61
C TYR A 89 18.03 20.85 -13.50
N PHE A 90 18.78 20.96 -12.40
CA PHE A 90 19.94 21.83 -12.37
C PHE A 90 21.05 21.13 -13.15
N PHE A 91 21.19 21.48 -14.43
CA PHE A 91 22.44 21.25 -15.14
C PHE A 91 23.47 22.19 -14.50
N GLY A 92 24.54 21.63 -13.94
CA GLY A 92 25.61 22.44 -13.38
C GLY A 92 26.21 23.30 -14.48
N GLU A 93 26.01 24.60 -14.40
CA GLU A 93 26.99 25.66 -14.14
C GLU A 93 26.19 26.75 -13.40
N GLU A 94 26.61 27.26 -12.25
CA GLU A 94 27.61 28.31 -12.16
C GLU A 94 28.38 28.18 -10.83
N LYS A 95 29.69 27.95 -10.95
CA LYS A 95 30.62 28.62 -10.06
C LYS A 95 30.96 29.96 -10.73
N SER A 96 30.48 31.06 -10.18
CA SER A 96 31.07 32.39 -10.36
C SER A 96 31.17 33.09 -9.02
#